data_AF-A0A6A6Z4T9-F1
#
_entry.id   AF-A0A6A6Z4T9-F1
#
_cell.length_a   1.000
_cell.length_b   1.000
_cell.length_c   1.000
_cell.angle_alpha   90.00
_cell.angle_beta   90.00
_cell.angle_gamma   90.00
#
_symmetry.space_group_name_H-M   'P 1'
#
loop_
_entity.id
_entity.type
_entity.pdbx_description
1 polymer ?
#
loop_
_entity_poly.entity_id
_entity_poly.type
_entity_poly.pdbx_seq_one_letter_code
_entity_poly.pdbx_strand_id
1 'polypeptide(L)'
;MKINPAPLHAAQAVLIGLCFCMSVAILGTAGHTLHVFNTQQSFNPWWLPLWPQHFDSHGAKALIGSAVTVMVLSAIFLVFALVPRFNPASRYTFRAALALGTALPGGLATLCTVVYAHILNNNSPELDTIQTWTCKYKSDKPMPQDMGLPSGMGNGAFESLCTESKFAIYGTLVTFLLLAMSLGVSIVAWLADKWAARQRGKEWTDQNNVEMASQVPKY
;
A
#
# COMPACT_ATOMS: atom_id res chain seq x y z
N MET A 1 27.56 -13.58 20.01
CA MET A 1 26.30 -14.07 19.39
C MET A 1 26.33 -13.66 17.92
N LYS A 2 26.23 -14.61 16.97
CA LYS A 2 26.34 -14.33 15.53
C LYS A 2 24.95 -13.98 14.99
N ILE A 3 24.73 -12.72 14.59
CA ILE A 3 23.43 -12.26 14.08
C ILE A 3 23.31 -12.63 12.59
N ASN A 4 22.22 -13.31 12.21
CA ASN A 4 21.88 -13.59 10.82
C ASN A 4 20.81 -12.60 10.33
N PRO A 5 21.11 -11.70 9.38
CA PRO A 5 20.16 -10.70 8.86
C PRO A 5 19.21 -11.25 7.78
N ALA A 6 19.47 -12.43 7.22
CA ALA A 6 18.65 -13.06 6.19
C ALA A 6 17.13 -13.14 6.50
N PRO A 7 16.68 -13.57 7.71
CA PRO A 7 15.25 -13.61 8.03
C PRO A 7 14.59 -12.23 8.00
N LEU A 8 15.31 -11.16 8.34
CA LEU A 8 14.77 -9.80 8.32
C LEU A 8 14.51 -9.32 6.89
N HIS A 9 15.42 -9.65 5.97
CA HIS A 9 15.23 -9.35 4.55
C HIS A 9 14.07 -10.13 3.91
N ALA A 10 13.86 -11.38 4.33
CA ALA A 10 12.72 -12.18 3.90
C ALA A 10 11.41 -11.61 4.44
N ALA A 11 11.35 -11.30 5.73
CA ALA A 11 10.19 -10.66 6.35
C ALA A 11 9.82 -9.34 5.65
N GLN A 12 10.82 -8.51 5.33
CA GLN A 12 10.61 -7.28 4.59
C GLN A 12 10.02 -7.52 3.19
N ALA A 13 10.54 -8.50 2.45
CA ALA A 13 10.02 -8.83 1.12
C ALA A 13 8.57 -9.31 1.18
N VAL A 14 8.22 -10.11 2.19
CA VAL A 14 6.83 -10.56 2.43
C VAL A 14 5.92 -9.38 2.74
N LEU A 15 6.33 -8.47 3.63
CA LEU A 15 5.55 -7.27 3.95
C LEU A 15 5.27 -6.41 2.72
N ILE A 16 6.30 -6.14 1.90
CA ILE A 16 6.13 -5.35 0.67
C ILE A 16 5.29 -6.12 -0.37
N GLY A 17 5.40 -7.46 -0.42
CA GLY A 17 4.52 -8.30 -1.23
C GLY A 17 3.05 -8.15 -0.84
N LEU A 18 2.76 -8.14 0.47
CA LEU A 18 1.41 -7.90 0.98
C LEU A 18 0.92 -6.50 0.63
N CYS A 19 1.76 -5.47 0.75
CA CYS A 19 1.42 -4.11 0.32
C CYS A 19 1.06 -4.06 -1.17
N PHE A 20 1.81 -4.77 -2.02
CA PHE A 20 1.53 -4.82 -3.45
C PHE A 20 0.17 -5.46 -3.74
N CYS A 21 -0.11 -6.62 -3.17
CA CYS A 21 -1.40 -7.31 -3.33
C CYS A 21 -2.57 -6.48 -2.82
N MET A 22 -2.41 -5.86 -1.64
CA MET A 22 -3.44 -4.99 -1.06
C MET A 22 -3.69 -3.76 -1.95
N SER A 23 -2.64 -3.17 -2.51
CA SER A 23 -2.76 -2.01 -3.41
C SER A 23 -3.53 -2.36 -4.69
N VAL A 24 -3.31 -3.55 -5.25
CA VAL A 24 -4.05 -4.04 -6.42
C VAL A 24 -5.53 -4.22 -6.08
N ALA A 25 -5.84 -4.79 -4.92
CA ALA A 25 -7.22 -4.97 -4.47
C ALA A 25 -7.93 -3.63 -4.25
N ILE A 26 -7.27 -2.67 -3.58
CA ILE A 26 -7.78 -1.30 -3.37
C ILE A 26 -8.03 -0.61 -4.72
N LEU A 27 -7.09 -0.73 -5.65
CA LEU A 27 -7.23 -0.16 -7.00
C LEU A 27 -8.44 -0.74 -7.73
N GLY A 28 -8.65 -2.06 -7.62
CA GLY A 28 -9.80 -2.75 -8.21
C GLY A 28 -11.13 -2.25 -7.63
N THR A 29 -11.27 -2.22 -6.30
CA THR A 29 -12.51 -1.79 -5.64
C THR A 29 -12.79 -0.30 -5.80
N ALA A 30 -11.77 0.56 -5.69
CA ALA A 30 -11.91 2.00 -5.91
C ALA A 30 -12.17 2.33 -7.38
N GLY A 31 -11.55 1.59 -8.31
CA GLY A 31 -11.77 1.74 -9.74
C GLY A 31 -13.17 1.31 -10.16
N HIS A 32 -13.64 0.17 -9.67
CA HIS A 32 -14.98 -0.32 -9.95
C HIS A 32 -16.07 0.64 -9.43
N THR A 33 -15.96 1.07 -8.18
CA THR A 33 -16.91 2.03 -7.59
C THR A 33 -16.96 3.36 -8.34
N LEU A 34 -15.81 3.90 -8.75
CA LEU A 34 -15.75 5.13 -9.55
C LEU A 34 -16.30 4.94 -10.98
N HIS A 35 -16.07 3.78 -11.58
CA HIS A 35 -16.60 3.45 -12.90
C HIS A 35 -18.14 3.38 -12.90
N VAL A 36 -18.72 2.70 -11.90
CA VAL A 36 -20.18 2.61 -11.75
C VAL A 36 -20.78 4.01 -11.54
N PHE A 37 -20.16 4.83 -10.69
CA PHE A 37 -20.57 6.21 -10.48
C PHE A 37 -20.57 7.03 -11.79
N ASN A 38 -19.46 7.05 -12.53
CA ASN A 38 -19.35 7.81 -13.78
C ASN A 38 -20.35 7.34 -14.85
N THR A 39 -20.62 6.04 -14.89
CA THR A 39 -21.59 5.44 -15.83
C THR A 39 -23.02 5.82 -15.47
N GLN A 40 -23.38 5.73 -14.19
CA GLN A 40 -24.74 5.99 -13.72
C GLN A 40 -25.07 7.49 -13.62
N GLN A 41 -24.11 8.35 -13.29
CA GLN A 41 -24.32 9.79 -13.20
C GLN A 41 -24.66 10.40 -14.58
N SER A 42 -24.03 9.88 -15.64
CA SER A 42 -24.19 10.42 -17.00
C SER A 42 -25.46 9.94 -17.69
N PHE A 43 -26.06 8.84 -17.21
CA PHE A 43 -27.23 8.22 -17.83
C PHE A 43 -28.49 8.65 -17.07
N ASN A 44 -29.34 9.44 -17.72
CA ASN A 44 -30.51 10.05 -17.09
C ASN A 44 -31.81 9.72 -17.87
N PRO A 45 -32.27 8.45 -17.85
CA PRO A 45 -33.35 7.99 -18.73
C PRO A 45 -34.72 8.56 -18.35
N TRP A 46 -34.90 9.03 -17.11
CA TRP A 46 -36.19 9.49 -16.58
C TRP A 46 -36.08 10.78 -15.75
N TRP A 47 -34.96 11.52 -15.86
CA TRP A 47 -34.73 12.77 -15.11
C TRP A 47 -34.73 12.60 -13.57
N LEU A 48 -34.63 11.36 -13.08
CA LEU A 48 -34.45 11.05 -11.67
C LEU A 48 -32.95 11.01 -11.35
N PRO A 49 -32.41 11.97 -10.59
CA PRO A 49 -31.02 11.92 -10.15
C PRO A 49 -30.85 10.78 -9.11
N LEU A 50 -30.32 9.63 -9.56
CA LEU A 50 -29.90 8.54 -8.67
C LEU A 50 -28.72 8.95 -7.76
N TRP A 51 -27.92 9.88 -8.25
CA TRP A 51 -26.79 10.50 -7.56
C TRP A 51 -27.06 12.01 -7.42
N PRO A 52 -26.71 12.63 -6.29
CA PRO A 52 -26.94 14.07 -6.10
C PRO A 52 -26.02 14.90 -7.02
N GLN A 53 -26.43 16.14 -7.36
CA GLN A 53 -25.68 16.98 -8.29
C GLN A 53 -24.34 17.50 -7.73
N HIS A 54 -24.26 17.70 -6.41
CA HIS A 54 -23.04 18.11 -5.72
C HIS A 54 -22.41 16.90 -5.04
N PHE A 55 -21.53 16.23 -5.77
CA PHE A 55 -20.95 14.96 -5.35
C PHE A 55 -19.43 15.00 -5.35
N ASP A 56 -18.81 14.66 -4.21
CA ASP A 56 -17.36 14.69 -4.10
C ASP A 56 -16.74 13.34 -4.51
N SER A 57 -16.12 13.34 -5.70
CA SER A 57 -15.38 12.19 -6.26
C SER A 57 -13.88 12.22 -5.94
N HIS A 58 -13.38 13.27 -5.27
CA HIS A 58 -11.96 13.43 -5.02
C HIS A 58 -11.42 12.37 -4.06
N GLY A 59 -12.21 11.93 -3.07
CA GLY A 59 -11.82 10.84 -2.17
C GLY A 59 -11.50 9.53 -2.91
N ALA A 60 -12.36 9.13 -3.85
CA ALA A 60 -12.15 7.92 -4.67
C ALA A 60 -10.94 8.06 -5.60
N LYS A 61 -10.77 9.23 -6.23
CA LYS A 61 -9.60 9.52 -7.07
C LYS A 61 -8.29 9.50 -6.28
N ALA A 62 -8.30 9.99 -5.03
CA ALA A 62 -7.14 9.94 -4.14
C ALA A 62 -6.79 8.51 -3.71
N LEU A 63 -7.79 7.64 -3.49
CA LEU A 63 -7.59 6.21 -3.23
C LEU A 63 -6.92 5.51 -4.41
N ILE A 64 -7.39 5.77 -5.63
CA ILE A 64 -6.77 5.24 -6.86
C ILE A 64 -5.32 5.73 -6.98
N GLY A 65 -5.08 7.03 -6.81
CA GLY A 65 -3.74 7.61 -6.93
C GLY A 65 -2.73 7.04 -5.94
N SER A 66 -3.12 6.90 -4.67
CA SER A 66 -2.26 6.32 -3.63
C SER A 66 -2.03 4.81 -3.86
N ALA A 67 -3.06 4.06 -4.26
CA ALA A 67 -2.93 2.63 -4.57
C ALA A 67 -1.97 2.38 -5.75
N VAL A 68 -2.07 3.17 -6.84
CA VAL A 68 -1.12 3.07 -7.96
C VAL A 68 0.31 3.42 -7.52
N THR A 69 0.46 4.46 -6.70
CA THR A 69 1.77 4.87 -6.18
C THR A 69 2.42 3.75 -5.37
N VAL A 70 1.69 3.16 -4.41
CA VAL A 70 2.23 2.05 -3.60
C VAL A 70 2.47 0.80 -4.45
N MET A 71 1.58 0.49 -5.39
CA MET A 71 1.75 -0.65 -6.30
C MET A 71 3.05 -0.54 -7.10
N VAL A 72 3.33 0.62 -7.72
CA VAL A 72 4.54 0.84 -8.52
C VAL A 72 5.79 0.81 -7.64
N LEU A 73 5.80 1.53 -6.50
CA LEU A 73 6.95 1.57 -5.60
C LEU A 73 7.26 0.19 -4.98
N SER A 74 6.22 -0.56 -4.62
CA SER A 74 6.36 -1.92 -4.10
C SER A 74 6.86 -2.88 -5.18
N ALA A 75 6.38 -2.76 -6.42
CA ALA A 75 6.87 -3.56 -7.54
C ALA A 75 8.36 -3.29 -7.80
N ILE A 76 8.79 -2.03 -7.81
CA ILE A 76 10.21 -1.66 -7.94
C ILE A 76 11.03 -2.35 -6.85
N PHE A 77 10.63 -2.22 -5.58
CA PHE A 77 11.33 -2.86 -4.48
C PHE A 77 11.42 -4.39 -4.65
N LEU A 78 10.31 -5.05 -5.00
CA LEU A 78 10.25 -6.50 -5.17
C LEU A 78 11.14 -6.99 -6.33
N VAL A 79 11.19 -6.26 -7.44
CA VAL A 79 12.08 -6.58 -8.56
C VAL A 79 13.54 -6.59 -8.10
N PHE A 80 13.99 -5.56 -7.38
CA PHE A 80 15.35 -5.52 -6.82
C PHE A 80 15.60 -6.58 -5.74
N ALA A 81 14.58 -6.93 -4.96
CA ALA A 81 14.71 -7.88 -3.86
C ALA A 81 14.69 -9.35 -4.31
N LEU A 82 13.91 -9.69 -5.35
CA LEU A 82 13.67 -11.07 -5.79
C LEU A 82 14.50 -11.48 -7.01
N VAL A 83 14.88 -10.54 -7.88
CA VAL A 83 15.67 -10.87 -9.07
C VAL A 83 17.15 -11.01 -8.66
N PRO A 84 17.76 -12.21 -8.79
CA PRO A 84 19.14 -12.44 -8.33
C PRO A 84 20.17 -11.51 -8.97
N ARG A 85 19.94 -11.12 -10.22
CA ARG A 85 20.79 -10.18 -10.98
C ARG A 85 20.85 -8.79 -10.33
N PHE A 86 19.78 -8.37 -9.68
CA PHE A 86 19.67 -7.05 -9.04
C PHE A 86 19.79 -7.12 -7.52
N ASN A 87 19.83 -8.32 -6.94
CA ASN A 87 19.83 -8.52 -5.50
C ASN A 87 21.08 -7.87 -4.86
N PRO A 88 20.90 -6.82 -4.03
CA PRO A 88 22.01 -6.12 -3.39
C PRO A 88 22.54 -6.88 -2.16
N ALA A 89 22.74 -8.19 -2.26
CA ALA A 89 23.15 -9.04 -1.14
C ALA A 89 24.47 -8.60 -0.48
N SER A 90 25.37 -7.93 -1.21
CA SER A 90 26.58 -7.33 -0.64
C SER A 90 26.48 -5.83 -0.33
N ARG A 91 25.40 -5.15 -0.76
CA ARG A 91 25.19 -3.70 -0.63
C ARG A 91 24.01 -3.38 0.29
N TYR A 92 24.11 -3.77 1.56
CA TYR A 92 23.07 -3.57 2.57
C TYR A 92 22.60 -2.11 2.71
N THR A 93 23.50 -1.13 2.56
CA THR A 93 23.12 0.30 2.56
C THR A 93 22.26 0.69 1.36
N PHE A 94 22.51 0.13 0.17
CA PHE A 94 21.69 0.38 -1.01
C PHE A 94 20.30 -0.22 -0.85
N ARG A 95 20.20 -1.45 -0.31
CA ARG A 95 18.90 -2.08 -0.01
C ARG A 95 18.08 -1.26 0.96
N ALA A 96 18.71 -0.75 2.02
CA ALA A 96 18.05 0.11 3.00
C ALA A 96 17.61 1.45 2.37
N ALA A 97 18.45 2.07 1.56
CA ALA A 97 18.10 3.30 0.83
C ALA A 97 16.93 3.09 -0.14
N LEU A 98 16.92 1.96 -0.86
CA LEU A 98 15.81 1.59 -1.74
C LEU A 98 14.52 1.40 -0.94
N ALA A 99 14.58 0.68 0.19
CA ALA A 99 13.44 0.47 1.07
C ALA A 99 12.85 1.79 1.59
N LEU A 100 13.71 2.72 2.05
CA LEU A 100 13.27 4.06 2.45
C LEU A 100 12.67 4.83 1.28
N GLY A 101 13.34 4.80 0.13
CA GLY A 101 12.93 5.51 -1.07
C GLY A 101 11.59 5.04 -1.64
N THR A 102 11.22 3.78 -1.42
CA THR A 102 9.92 3.24 -1.84
C THR A 102 8.85 3.36 -0.75
N ALA A 103 9.19 3.07 0.52
CA ALA A 103 8.19 2.99 1.57
C ALA A 103 7.80 4.37 2.16
N LEU A 104 8.71 5.36 2.19
CA LEU A 104 8.37 6.70 2.70
C LEU A 104 7.36 7.43 1.79
N PRO A 105 7.57 7.55 0.46
CA PRO A 105 6.59 8.21 -0.40
C PRO A 105 5.25 7.47 -0.42
N GLY A 106 5.26 6.14 -0.46
CA GLY A 106 4.04 5.33 -0.38
C GLY A 106 3.30 5.49 0.95
N GLY A 107 4.05 5.53 2.07
CA GLY A 107 3.50 5.76 3.40
C GLY A 107 2.87 7.15 3.56
N LEU A 108 3.53 8.18 3.05
CA LEU A 108 2.98 9.55 3.04
C LEU A 108 1.73 9.64 2.17
N ALA A 109 1.76 9.08 0.96
CA ALA A 109 0.61 9.08 0.06
C ALA A 109 -0.61 8.41 0.70
N THR A 110 -0.43 7.21 1.26
CA THR A 110 -1.52 6.47 1.93
C THR A 110 -2.04 7.18 3.18
N LEU A 111 -1.16 7.78 3.98
CA LEU A 111 -1.57 8.57 5.15
C LEU A 111 -2.40 9.79 4.75
N CYS A 112 -1.91 10.59 3.79
CA CYS A 112 -2.63 11.77 3.29
C CYS A 112 -3.99 11.38 2.70
N THR A 113 -4.05 10.29 1.93
CA THR A 113 -5.30 9.80 1.35
C THR A 113 -6.30 9.36 2.40
N VAL A 114 -5.88 8.61 3.43
CA VAL A 114 -6.79 8.18 4.50
C VAL A 114 -7.35 9.38 5.26
N VAL A 115 -6.49 10.32 5.65
CA VAL A 115 -6.92 11.56 6.33
C VAL A 115 -7.90 12.35 5.46
N TYR A 116 -7.55 12.56 4.19
CA TYR A 116 -8.38 13.30 3.24
C TYR A 116 -9.74 12.62 3.01
N ALA A 117 -9.77 11.30 2.80
CA ALA A 117 -11.01 10.56 2.60
C ALA A 117 -11.91 10.58 3.85
N HIS A 118 -11.34 10.54 5.06
CA HIS A 118 -12.09 10.68 6.30
C HIS A 118 -12.69 12.08 6.46
N ILE A 119 -11.93 13.14 6.14
CA ILE A 119 -12.43 14.52 6.17
C ILE A 119 -13.62 14.67 5.21
N LEU A 120 -13.48 14.20 3.97
CA LEU A 120 -14.56 14.27 2.98
C LEU A 120 -15.80 13.51 3.43
N ASN A 121 -15.64 12.29 3.96
CA ASN A 121 -16.78 11.51 4.45
C ASN A 121 -17.48 12.14 5.66
N ASN A 122 -16.79 12.97 6.44
CA ASN A 122 -17.36 13.66 7.61
C ASN A 122 -18.20 14.89 7.24
N ASN A 123 -18.12 15.38 6.00
CA ASN A 123 -18.93 16.50 5.51
C ASN A 123 -20.36 16.08 5.12
N SER A 124 -20.68 14.79 5.16
CA SER A 124 -22.06 14.32 4.98
C SER A 124 -22.94 14.78 6.15
N PRO A 125 -24.16 15.30 5.91
CA PRO A 125 -24.93 15.21 4.66
C PRO A 125 -24.83 16.43 3.73
N GLU A 126 -24.00 17.43 4.04
CA GLU A 126 -23.88 18.65 3.21
C GLU A 126 -23.18 18.36 1.88
N LEU A 127 -22.15 17.50 1.90
CA LEU A 127 -21.45 17.00 0.72
C LEU A 127 -21.30 15.48 0.83
N ASP A 128 -21.96 14.76 -0.08
CA ASP A 128 -21.91 13.29 -0.12
C ASP A 128 -20.77 12.78 -1.02
N THR A 129 -20.17 11.66 -0.61
CA THR A 129 -19.16 10.91 -1.38
C THR A 129 -19.76 9.60 -1.91
N ILE A 130 -19.04 8.90 -2.81
CA ILE A 130 -19.40 7.54 -3.26
C ILE A 130 -19.69 6.63 -2.06
N GLN A 131 -18.86 6.71 -1.02
CA GLN A 131 -19.01 5.86 0.14
C GLN A 131 -20.23 6.26 0.99
N THR A 132 -20.38 7.53 1.36
CA THR A 132 -21.48 7.94 2.26
C THR A 132 -22.83 7.70 1.61
N TRP A 133 -22.96 8.02 0.33
CA TRP A 133 -24.19 7.83 -0.44
C TRP A 133 -24.55 6.35 -0.58
N THR A 134 -23.64 5.53 -1.13
CA THR A 134 -23.94 4.10 -1.34
C THR A 134 -24.23 3.39 -0.02
N CYS A 135 -23.52 3.74 1.06
CA CYS A 135 -23.77 3.17 2.38
C CYS A 135 -25.07 3.65 3.04
N LYS A 136 -25.53 4.87 2.73
CA LYS A 136 -26.81 5.40 3.22
C LYS A 136 -28.00 4.72 2.56
N TYR A 137 -27.92 4.48 1.26
CA TYR A 137 -29.03 3.92 0.45
C TYR A 137 -28.91 2.41 0.20
N LYS A 138 -27.96 1.70 0.82
CA LYS A 138 -27.74 0.26 0.64
C LYS A 138 -28.92 -0.64 1.04
N SER A 139 -29.78 -0.15 1.94
CA SER A 139 -30.88 -0.93 2.55
C SER A 139 -32.25 -0.50 2.06
N ASP A 140 -32.30 0.50 1.18
CA ASP A 140 -33.55 0.91 0.56
C ASP A 140 -33.95 -0.13 -0.48
N LYS A 141 -35.27 -0.39 -0.60
CA LYS A 141 -35.79 -1.37 -1.55
C LYS A 141 -35.21 -1.06 -2.94
N PRO A 142 -34.65 -2.06 -3.64
CA PRO A 142 -34.19 -1.83 -4.99
C PRO A 142 -35.35 -1.27 -5.80
N MET A 143 -35.12 -0.20 -6.57
CA MET A 143 -36.15 0.32 -7.46
C MET A 143 -36.68 -0.84 -8.32
N PRO A 144 -38.02 -1.04 -8.43
CA PRO A 144 -38.58 -2.13 -9.19
C PRO A 144 -38.00 -2.14 -10.61
N GLN A 145 -37.37 -3.24 -11.00
CA GLN A 145 -36.79 -3.39 -12.34
C GLN A 145 -37.86 -3.48 -13.46
N ASP A 146 -39.14 -3.39 -13.09
CA ASP A 146 -40.28 -3.29 -14.00
C ASP A 146 -40.32 -1.95 -14.75
N MET A 147 -39.59 -0.93 -14.28
CA MET A 147 -39.20 0.20 -15.12
C MET A 147 -37.97 -0.22 -15.92
N GLY A 148 -38.05 -0.23 -17.26
CA GLY A 148 -37.04 -0.76 -18.20
C GLY A 148 -35.62 -0.14 -18.12
N LEU A 149 -35.00 -0.23 -16.95
CA LEU A 149 -33.65 0.19 -16.63
C LEU A 149 -32.70 -0.92 -17.09
N PRO A 150 -31.58 -0.58 -17.74
CA PRO A 150 -30.52 -1.54 -18.02
C PRO A 150 -30.08 -2.28 -16.76
N SER A 151 -29.75 -3.58 -16.90
CA SER A 151 -29.19 -4.38 -15.81
C SER A 151 -27.97 -3.69 -15.18
N GLY A 152 -27.96 -3.50 -13.86
CA GLY A 152 -26.89 -2.79 -13.14
C GLY A 152 -27.15 -1.29 -12.94
N MET A 153 -28.30 -0.78 -13.36
CA MET A 153 -28.71 0.60 -13.17
C MET A 153 -29.80 0.71 -12.10
N GLY A 154 -29.44 1.28 -10.95
CA GLY A 154 -30.29 1.38 -9.75
C GLY A 154 -29.49 1.20 -8.46
N ASN A 155 -30.18 1.22 -7.33
CA ASN A 155 -29.59 1.02 -5.99
C ASN A 155 -29.29 -0.44 -5.65
N GLY A 156 -29.64 -1.41 -6.51
CA GLY A 156 -29.42 -2.84 -6.25
C GLY A 156 -27.94 -3.23 -6.03
N ALA A 157 -26.99 -2.46 -6.58
CA ALA A 157 -25.55 -2.68 -6.37
C ALA A 157 -24.96 -1.88 -5.19
N PHE A 158 -25.75 -1.02 -4.51
CA PHE A 158 -25.21 -0.09 -3.52
C PHE A 158 -24.64 -0.77 -2.28
N GLU A 159 -25.13 -1.96 -1.93
CA GLU A 159 -24.54 -2.76 -0.86
C GLU A 159 -23.11 -3.22 -1.21
N SER A 160 -22.90 -3.71 -2.43
CA SER A 160 -21.56 -4.08 -2.92
C SER A 160 -20.66 -2.86 -2.98
N LEU A 161 -21.13 -1.76 -3.56
CA LEU A 161 -20.36 -0.52 -3.69
C LEU A 161 -19.97 0.09 -2.34
N CYS A 162 -20.85 0.03 -1.35
CA CYS A 162 -20.55 0.46 0.02
C CYS A 162 -19.44 -0.40 0.63
N THR A 163 -19.52 -1.73 0.45
CA THR A 163 -18.52 -2.68 0.97
C THR A 163 -17.16 -2.49 0.30
N GLU A 164 -17.15 -2.33 -1.02
CA GLU A 164 -15.94 -2.07 -1.82
C GLU A 164 -15.29 -0.72 -1.47
N SER A 165 -16.10 0.33 -1.29
CA SER A 165 -15.59 1.66 -0.91
C SER A 165 -14.98 1.63 0.50
N LYS A 166 -15.64 0.97 1.46
CA LYS A 166 -15.09 0.76 2.81
C LYS A 166 -13.79 -0.04 2.76
N PHE A 167 -13.77 -1.12 1.99
CA PHE A 167 -12.57 -1.92 1.81
C PHE A 167 -11.43 -1.08 1.24
N ALA A 168 -11.68 -0.21 0.26
CA ALA A 168 -10.65 0.67 -0.29
C ALA A 168 -10.05 1.60 0.78
N ILE A 169 -10.87 2.24 1.62
CA ILE A 169 -10.37 3.14 2.67
C ILE A 169 -9.62 2.37 3.76
N TYR A 170 -10.23 1.34 4.34
CA TYR A 170 -9.61 0.57 5.42
C TYR A 170 -8.40 -0.22 4.93
N GLY A 171 -8.43 -0.74 3.71
CA GLY A 171 -7.28 -1.37 3.06
C GLY A 171 -6.12 -0.40 2.88
N THR A 172 -6.40 0.87 2.55
CA THR A 172 -5.37 1.92 2.47
C THR A 172 -4.73 2.17 3.84
N LEU A 173 -5.51 2.20 4.92
CA LEU A 173 -4.98 2.30 6.29
C LEU A 173 -4.11 1.09 6.67
N VAL A 174 -4.56 -0.13 6.34
CA VAL A 174 -3.75 -1.35 6.57
C VAL A 174 -2.45 -1.30 5.78
N THR A 175 -2.50 -0.82 4.53
CA THR A 175 -1.32 -0.65 3.68
C THR A 175 -0.33 0.35 4.29
N PHE A 176 -0.80 1.47 4.84
CA PHE A 176 0.03 2.42 5.58
C PHE A 176 0.75 1.74 6.77
N LEU A 177 0.03 0.96 7.58
CA LEU A 177 0.61 0.24 8.72
C LEU A 177 1.64 -0.81 8.28
N LEU A 178 1.37 -1.55 7.21
CA LEU A 178 2.32 -2.51 6.63
C LEU A 178 3.59 -1.80 6.13
N LEU A 179 3.47 -0.65 5.47
CA LEU A 179 4.62 0.16 5.04
C LEU A 179 5.43 0.67 6.24
N ALA A 180 4.78 1.14 7.31
CA ALA A 180 5.45 1.57 8.53
C ALA A 180 6.22 0.40 9.21
N MET A 181 5.60 -0.78 9.28
CA MET A 181 6.28 -1.98 9.78
C MET A 181 7.47 -2.36 8.88
N SER A 182 7.31 -2.28 7.56
CA SER A 182 8.40 -2.58 6.61
C SER A 182 9.59 -1.62 6.77
N LEU A 183 9.35 -0.35 7.07
CA LEU A 183 10.39 0.63 7.39
C LEU A 183 11.12 0.25 8.68
N GLY A 184 10.39 -0.13 9.72
CA GLY A 184 10.97 -0.61 10.98
C GLY A 184 11.89 -1.83 10.75
N VAL A 185 11.41 -2.83 10.02
CA VAL A 185 12.21 -4.03 9.67
C VAL A 185 13.44 -3.64 8.84
N SER A 186 13.32 -2.68 7.92
CA SER A 186 14.43 -2.20 7.09
C SER A 186 15.54 -1.56 7.92
N ILE A 187 15.18 -0.75 8.91
CA ILE A 187 16.14 -0.11 9.81
C ILE A 187 16.84 -1.15 10.67
N VAL A 188 16.09 -2.10 11.24
CA VAL A 188 16.66 -3.18 12.06
C VAL A 188 17.59 -4.08 11.24
N ALA A 189 17.19 -4.44 10.01
CA ALA A 189 18.02 -5.22 9.10
C ALA A 189 19.34 -4.49 8.78
N TRP A 190 19.26 -3.19 8.46
CA TRP A 190 20.44 -2.39 8.17
C TRP A 190 21.40 -2.27 9.37
N LEU A 191 20.87 -2.11 10.59
CA LEU A 191 21.68 -2.10 11.81
C LEU A 191 22.34 -3.46 12.06
N ALA A 192 21.61 -4.56 11.86
CA ALA A 192 22.13 -5.92 11.97
C ALA A 192 23.25 -6.17 10.94
N ASP A 193 23.05 -5.76 9.69
CA ASP A 193 24.06 -5.85 8.63
C ASP A 193 25.32 -5.06 8.96
N LYS A 194 25.18 -3.82 9.42
CA LYS A 194 26.31 -2.99 9.86
C LYS A 194 27.06 -3.63 11.02
N TRP A 195 26.35 -4.22 11.97
CA TRP A 195 26.98 -4.87 13.12
C TRP A 195 27.72 -6.15 12.70
N ALA A 196 27.12 -6.98 11.85
CA ALA A 196 27.75 -8.17 11.29
C ALA A 196 28.96 -7.86 10.40
N ALA A 197 28.94 -6.74 9.66
CA ALA A 197 30.09 -6.27 8.89
C ALA A 197 31.25 -5.83 9.81
N ARG A 198 30.96 -5.13 10.91
CA ARG A 198 31.97 -4.72 11.90
C ARG A 198 32.62 -5.91 12.61
N GLN A 199 31.84 -6.94 12.96
CA GLN A 199 32.40 -8.13 13.59
C GLN A 199 33.35 -8.88 12.66
N ARG A 200 32.97 -9.07 11.40
CA ARG A 200 33.84 -9.69 10.39
C ARG A 200 35.15 -8.93 10.18
N GLY A 201 35.11 -7.59 10.24
CA GLY A 201 36.33 -6.77 10.16
C GLY A 201 37.27 -6.96 11.36
N LYS A 202 36.71 -7.10 12.57
CA LYS A 202 37.51 -7.39 13.78
C LYS A 202 38.13 -8.78 13.73
N GLU A 203 37.34 -9.79 13.39
CA GLU A 203 37.80 -11.18 13.24
C GLU A 203 38.97 -11.29 12.24
N TRP A 204 38.87 -10.61 11.09
CA TRP A 204 39.95 -10.57 10.09
C TRP A 204 41.21 -9.89 10.61
N THR A 205 41.07 -8.78 11.35
CA THR A 205 42.21 -8.06 11.94
C THR A 205 42.91 -8.90 13.01
N ASP A 206 42.13 -9.55 13.87
CA ASP A 206 42.65 -10.42 14.93
C ASP A 206 43.37 -11.64 14.34
N GLN A 207 42.80 -12.26 13.30
CA GLN A 207 43.43 -13.39 12.60
C GLN A 207 44.78 -12.99 11.99
N ASN A 208 44.84 -11.86 11.27
CA ASN A 208 46.08 -11.37 10.68
C ASN A 208 47.13 -11.04 11.75
N ASN A 209 46.72 -10.45 12.88
CA ASN A 209 47.64 -10.14 13.97
C ASN A 209 48.26 -11.40 14.59
N VAL A 210 47.47 -12.47 14.74
CA VAL A 210 47.96 -13.78 15.22
C VAL A 210 48.94 -14.42 14.22
N GLU A 211 48.62 -14.38 12.93
CA GLU A 211 49.50 -14.88 11.87
C GLU A 211 50.83 -14.12 11.85
N MET A 212 50.81 -12.78 11.91
CA MET A 212 52.03 -11.96 11.99
C MET A 212 52.85 -12.25 13.26
N ALA A 213 52.20 -12.43 14.42
CA ALA A 213 52.90 -12.76 15.66
C ALA A 213 53.58 -14.15 15.60
N SER A 214 53.00 -15.11 14.87
CA SER A 214 53.57 -16.45 14.71
C SER A 214 54.81 -16.48 13.79
N GLN A 215 54.99 -15.48 12.92
CA GLN A 215 56.10 -15.40 11.98
C GLN A 215 57.35 -14.68 12.52
N VAL A 216 57.30 -14.12 13.74
CA VAL A 216 58.46 -13.46 14.35
C VAL A 216 59.44 -14.52 14.89
N PRO A 217 60.69 -14.59 14.39
CA PRO A 217 61.67 -15.56 14.87
C PRO A 217 62.03 -15.28 16.34
N LYS A 218 62.01 -16.32 17.16
CA LYS A 218 62.50 -16.27 18.55
C LYS A 218 64.04 -16.30 18.51
N TYR A 219 64.68 -15.19 18.85
CA TYR A 219 66.12 -15.10 19.09
C TYR A 219 66.46 -15.55 20.51
#